data_AF-A0A8X7RCT0-F1
#
_entry.id   AF-A0A8X7RCT0-F1
#
_cell.length_a   1.000
_cell.length_b   1.000
_cell.length_c   1.000
_cell.angle_alpha   90.00
_cell.angle_beta   90.00
_cell.angle_gamma   90.00
#
_symmetry.space_group_name_H-M   'P 1'
#
loop_
_entity.id
_entity.type
_entity.pdbx_description
1 polymer ?
#
loop_
_entity_poly.entity_id
_entity_poly.type
_entity_poly.pdbx_seq_one_letter_code
_entity_poly.pdbx_strand_id
1 'polypeptide(L)'
;MGIDLRDMNPSSRTLTGFNGSSEKMIWKIRLPVYAGDVTRTVKFSVIVAKAPYNAILGTPWLHSMKAIPSTYHQCIKFPGKD
;
A
#
# COMPACT_ATOMS: atom_id res chain seq x y z
N MET A 1 2.89 12.45 6.11
CA MET A 1 1.79 11.46 6.29
C MET A 1 1.16 11.47 7.68
N GLY A 2 1.52 12.34 8.65
CA GLY A 2 0.80 12.41 9.94
C GLY A 2 0.73 11.07 10.70
N ILE A 3 1.79 10.26 10.61
CA ILE A 3 1.84 8.92 11.19
C ILE A 3 2.43 9.02 12.60
N ASP A 4 1.74 8.51 13.61
CA ASP A 4 2.33 8.33 14.95
C ASP A 4 3.21 7.07 14.94
N LEU A 5 4.46 7.22 15.40
CA LEU A 5 5.41 6.12 15.55
C LEU A 5 4.92 5.08 16.58
N ARG A 6 3.97 5.43 17.46
CA ARG A 6 3.37 4.51 18.44
C ARG A 6 2.54 3.39 17.81
N ASP A 7 2.01 3.60 16.60
CA ASP A 7 1.22 2.59 15.88
C ASP A 7 2.10 1.59 15.09
N MET A 8 3.43 1.73 15.21
CA MET A 8 4.39 0.94 14.46
C MET A 8 4.88 -0.28 15.26
N ASN A 9 4.84 -1.45 14.61
CA ASN A 9 5.45 -2.67 15.15
C ASN A 9 6.78 -2.96 14.45
N PRO A 10 7.87 -3.20 15.20
CA PRO A 10 9.19 -3.37 14.61
C PRO A 10 9.22 -4.65 13.77
N SER A 11 9.94 -4.59 12.66
CA SER A 11 10.11 -5.72 11.75
C SER A 11 11.58 -5.82 11.36
N SER A 12 12.12 -7.03 11.31
CA SER A 12 13.50 -7.31 10.87
C SER A 12 13.56 -7.89 9.46
N ARG A 13 12.45 -7.86 8.72
CA ARG A 13 12.33 -8.47 7.39
C ARG A 13 12.98 -7.59 6.32
N THR A 14 13.40 -8.20 5.23
CA THR A 14 13.92 -7.48 4.05
C THR A 14 12.87 -7.48 2.95
N LEU A 15 12.77 -6.36 2.22
CA LEU A 15 11.96 -6.24 1.02
C LEU A 15 12.88 -6.15 -0.18
N THR A 16 12.80 -7.13 -1.08
CA THR A 16 13.59 -7.15 -2.31
C THR A 16 12.77 -6.56 -3.45
N GLY A 17 13.31 -5.51 -4.08
CA GLY A 17 12.75 -4.85 -5.24
C GLY A 17 13.06 -5.58 -6.55
N PHE A 18 12.38 -5.18 -7.61
CA PHE A 18 12.54 -5.77 -8.95
C PHE A 18 13.96 -5.63 -9.52
N ASN A 19 14.67 -4.56 -9.14
CA ASN A 19 16.07 -4.31 -9.52
C ASN A 19 17.07 -5.17 -8.71
N GLY A 20 16.60 -6.15 -7.91
CA GLY A 20 17.43 -6.97 -7.03
C GLY A 20 17.92 -6.26 -5.77
N SER A 21 17.71 -4.93 -5.65
CA SER A 21 18.03 -4.20 -4.42
C SER A 21 17.14 -4.65 -3.29
N SER A 22 17.68 -4.66 -2.07
CA SER A 22 17.00 -5.18 -0.90
C SER A 22 17.04 -4.13 0.20
N GLU A 23 15.87 -3.66 0.59
CA GLU A 23 15.71 -2.63 1.62
C GLU A 23 15.22 -3.27 2.92
N LYS A 24 15.84 -2.87 4.04
CA LYS A 24 15.41 -3.36 5.34
C LYS A 24 14.06 -2.72 5.69
N MET A 25 13.07 -3.57 5.92
CA MET A 25 11.79 -3.14 6.45
C MET A 25 11.98 -2.71 7.89
N ILE A 26 11.50 -1.52 8.24
CA ILE A 26 11.70 -0.98 9.59
C ILE A 26 10.46 -1.26 10.44
N TRP A 27 9.26 -1.08 9.89
CA TRP A 27 8.02 -1.15 10.65
C TRP A 27 6.83 -1.71 9.87
N LYS A 28 5.87 -2.28 10.60
CA LYS A 28 4.50 -2.59 10.11
C LYS A 28 3.53 -1.60 10.71
N ILE A 29 2.66 -1.03 9.89
CA ILE A 29 1.59 -0.12 10.33
C ILE A 29 0.26 -0.50 9.68
N ARG A 30 -0.86 -0.24 10.36
CA ARG A 30 -2.20 -0.39 9.80
C ARG A 30 -2.76 1.01 9.55
N LEU A 31 -3.12 1.32 8.31
CA LEU A 31 -3.67 2.62 7.94
C LEU A 31 -5.00 2.43 7.21
N PRO A 32 -6.01 3.27 7.48
CA PRO A 32 -7.19 3.33 6.63
C PRO A 32 -6.80 3.93 5.27
N VAL A 33 -7.21 3.26 4.20
CA VAL A 33 -7.09 3.75 2.82
C VAL A 33 -8.49 4.00 2.31
N TYR A 34 -8.75 5.24 1.91
CA TYR A 34 -10.00 5.68 1.29
C TYR A 34 -9.81 5.77 -0.22
N ALA A 35 -10.63 5.04 -0.99
CA ALA A 35 -10.61 5.10 -2.45
C ALA A 35 -12.01 4.79 -3.02
N GLY A 36 -12.47 5.63 -3.97
CA GLY A 36 -13.88 5.64 -4.35
C GLY A 36 -14.75 5.97 -3.13
N ASP A 37 -15.76 5.14 -2.87
CA ASP A 37 -16.66 5.26 -1.72
C ASP A 37 -16.40 4.18 -0.65
N VAL A 38 -15.21 3.57 -0.66
CA VAL A 38 -14.85 2.44 0.22
C VAL A 38 -13.60 2.76 1.02
N THR A 39 -13.68 2.52 2.33
CA THR A 39 -12.52 2.56 3.23
C THR A 39 -12.09 1.14 3.58
N ARG A 40 -10.79 0.83 3.44
CA ARG A 40 -10.19 -0.42 3.94
C ARG A 40 -8.96 -0.16 4.78
N THR A 41 -8.87 -0.83 5.93
CA THR A 41 -7.65 -0.82 6.73
C THR A 41 -6.61 -1.76 6.11
N VAL A 42 -5.48 -1.20 5.70
CA VAL A 42 -4.40 -1.91 5.01
C VAL A 42 -3.19 -2.00 5.92
N LYS A 43 -2.56 -3.18 5.96
CA LYS A 43 -1.29 -3.37 6.66
C LYS A 43 -0.14 -3.03 5.71
N PHE A 44 0.52 -1.92 5.96
CA PHE A 44 1.68 -1.46 5.21
C PHE A 44 2.98 -1.96 5.81
N SER A 45 3.94 -2.17 4.91
CA SER A 45 5.34 -2.33 5.27
C SER A 45 6.07 -1.01 5.03
N VAL A 46 6.71 -0.48 6.06
CA VAL A 46 7.43 0.80 6.01
C VAL A 46 8.92 0.54 5.82
N ILE A 47 9.48 1.16 4.79
CA ILE A 47 10.91 1.18 4.47
C ILE A 47 11.36 2.65 4.38
N VAL A 48 12.63 2.92 4.61
CA VAL A 48 13.23 4.24 4.36
C VAL A 48 14.03 4.12 3.07
N ALA A 49 13.44 4.57 1.97
CA ALA A 49 14.08 4.57 0.65
C ALA A 49 13.72 5.85 -0.11
N LYS A 50 14.64 6.32 -0.96
CA LYS A 50 14.32 7.38 -1.93
C LYS A 50 13.58 6.75 -3.10
N ALA A 51 12.27 6.97 -3.16
CA ALA A 51 11.40 6.45 -4.22
C ALA A 51 10.56 7.57 -4.83
N PRO A 52 10.16 7.47 -6.10
CA PRO A 52 9.26 8.45 -6.74
C PRO A 52 7.80 8.33 -6.26
N TYR A 53 7.51 7.42 -5.33
CA TYR A 53 6.19 7.16 -4.79
C TYR A 53 6.23 7.08 -3.25
N ASN A 54 5.10 7.43 -2.62
CA ASN A 54 4.96 7.44 -1.17
C ASN A 54 4.41 6.11 -0.60
N ALA A 55 3.63 5.37 -1.39
CA ALA A 55 3.02 4.10 -1.01
C ALA A 55 2.76 3.24 -2.25
N ILE A 56 2.81 1.92 -2.07
CA ILE A 56 2.44 0.95 -3.10
C ILE A 56 1.27 0.11 -2.58
N LEU A 57 0.20 0.05 -3.36
CA LEU A 57 -0.93 -0.85 -3.13
C LEU A 57 -0.85 -1.97 -4.17
N GLY A 58 -0.51 -3.16 -3.70
CA GLY A 58 -0.38 -4.33 -4.57
C GLY A 58 -1.72 -4.97 -4.93
N THR A 59 -1.63 -6.02 -5.73
CA THR A 59 -2.75 -6.88 -6.14
C THR A 59 -3.65 -7.34 -4.99
N PRO A 60 -3.14 -7.73 -3.79
CA PRO A 60 -4.01 -8.13 -2.68
C PRO A 60 -5.00 -7.03 -2.26
N TRP A 61 -4.55 -5.76 -2.27
CA TRP A 61 -5.44 -4.65 -1.95
C TRP A 61 -6.47 -4.42 -3.05
N LEU A 62 -6.05 -4.45 -4.32
CA LEU A 62 -6.96 -4.33 -5.47
C LEU A 62 -8.07 -5.39 -5.44
N HIS A 63 -7.72 -6.65 -5.16
CA HIS A 63 -8.68 -7.74 -5.01
C HIS A 63 -9.64 -7.50 -3.84
N SER A 64 -9.14 -7.03 -2.69
CA SER A 64 -9.98 -6.73 -1.52
C SER A 64 -11.01 -5.62 -1.76
N MET A 65 -10.69 -4.72 -2.70
CA MET A 65 -11.55 -3.61 -3.13
C MET A 65 -12.46 -3.99 -4.31
N LYS A 66 -12.33 -5.22 -4.86
CA LYS A 66 -12.92 -5.61 -6.15
C LYS A 66 -12.63 -4.57 -7.25
N ALA A 67 -11.44 -3.97 -7.19
CA ALA A 67 -11.04 -2.90 -8.08
C ALA A 67 -10.76 -3.44 -9.49
N ILE A 68 -11.14 -2.66 -10.50
CA ILE A 68 -10.93 -2.97 -11.91
C ILE A 68 -9.90 -1.97 -12.46
N PRO A 69 -8.62 -2.35 -12.56
CA PRO A 69 -7.61 -1.52 -13.20
C PRO A 69 -7.82 -1.54 -14.72
N SER A 70 -7.93 -0.37 -15.33
CA SER A 70 -7.94 -0.20 -16.79
C SER A 70 -6.63 0.43 -17.23
N THR A 71 -5.82 -0.35 -17.95
CA THR A 71 -4.55 0.14 -18.53
C THR A 71 -4.80 1.15 -19.64
N TYR A 72 -5.83 0.94 -20.46
CA TYR A 72 -6.21 1.83 -21.55
C TYR A 72 -6.57 3.23 -21.05
N HIS A 73 -7.38 3.32 -19.99
CA HIS A 73 -7.78 4.61 -19.40
C HIS A 73 -6.84 5.11 -18.30
N GLN A 74 -5.79 4.34 -17.97
CA GLN A 74 -4.88 4.60 -16.84
C GLN A 74 -5.62 4.91 -15.52
N CYS A 75 -6.73 4.20 -15.28
CA CYS A 75 -7.59 4.45 -14.14
C CYS A 75 -7.92 3.17 -13.37
N ILE A 76 -8.33 3.33 -12.12
CA ILE A 76 -8.84 2.23 -11.29
C ILE A 76 -10.31 2.53 -11.04
N LYS A 77 -11.18 1.62 -11.45
CA LYS A 77 -12.61 1.67 -11.16
C LYS A 77 -12.91 0.81 -9.94
N PHE A 78 -13.89 1.23 -9.15
CA PHE A 78 -14.41 0.48 -8.02
C PHE A 78 -15.87 0.10 -8.30
N PRO A 79 -16.38 -0.99 -7.72
CA PRO A 79 -17.80 -1.29 -7.80
C PRO A 79 -18.60 -0.14 -7.16
N GLY A 80 -19.68 0.30 -7.80
CA GLY A 80 -20.62 1.23 -7.20
C GLY A 80 -21.35 0.58 -6.02
N LYS A 81 -21.95 1.41 -5.16
CA LYS A 81 -23.10 0.94 -4.38
C LYS A 81 -24.26 0.82 -5.36
N ASP A 82 -24.91 -0.33 -5.38
CA ASP A 82 -26.26 -0.46 -5.94
C ASP A 82 -27.23 0.48 -5.21
#